data_AF-A0A8X6LQV6-F1
#
_entry.id   AF-A0A8X6LQV6-F1
#
_cell.length_a   1.000
_cell.length_b   1.000
_cell.length_c   1.000
_cell.angle_alpha   90.00
_cell.angle_beta   90.00
_cell.angle_gamma   90.00
#
_symmetry.space_group_name_H-M   'P 1'
#
loop_
_entity.id
_entity.type
_entity.pdbx_description
1 polymer ?
#
loop_
_entity_poly.entity_id
_entity_poly.type
_entity_poly.pdbx_seq_one_letter_code
_entity_poly.pdbx_strand_id
1 'polypeptide(L)'
;MRSAMELAWEGIYQDSDNCLIGVKPRQITLEVILNMKQRVFQLNAVAFCSDIKQVFLQICLANEHKNAVRFLWSDDEPSVHKKPKLQVYRFNRVNFGVSSSPFLLAATIRHHIEKYKQEFPGTVELLDKSFYVDDLISGGNEFEEALQTSRRAKYIMEAAGMDLRKWITNNANLMEQWKKENFDVYPEHETKFRRK
;
A
#
# COMPACT_ATOMS: atom_id res chain seq x y z
N MET A 1 13.81 -11.14 -25.09
CA MET A 1 14.69 -11.07 -23.89
C MET A 1 13.90 -10.35 -22.83
N ARG A 2 13.54 -11.04 -21.75
CA ARG A 2 12.69 -10.45 -20.71
C ARG A 2 13.48 -9.37 -19.97
N SER A 3 12.85 -8.22 -19.76
CA SER A 3 13.49 -7.06 -19.14
C SER A 3 13.84 -7.38 -17.69
N ALA A 4 14.95 -6.82 -17.18
CA ALA A 4 15.31 -6.90 -15.75
C ALA A 4 14.19 -6.35 -14.83
N MET A 5 13.22 -5.61 -15.38
CA MET A 5 11.96 -5.22 -14.75
C MET A 5 10.92 -6.35 -14.63
N GLU A 6 10.76 -7.20 -15.64
CA GLU A 6 9.81 -8.33 -15.60
C GLU A 6 10.21 -9.37 -14.54
N LEU A 7 11.51 -9.61 -14.39
CA LEU A 7 12.04 -10.60 -13.43
C LEU A 7 12.01 -10.12 -11.97
N ALA A 8 12.09 -8.81 -11.73
CA ALA A 8 11.91 -8.25 -10.38
C ALA A 8 10.44 -8.24 -9.94
N TRP A 9 9.52 -8.34 -10.88
CA TRP A 9 8.08 -8.30 -10.65
C TRP A 9 7.50 -9.69 -10.33
N GLU A 10 7.99 -10.75 -10.99
CA GLU A 10 7.58 -12.14 -10.69
C GLU A 10 7.98 -12.59 -9.27
N GLY A 11 9.06 -12.06 -8.68
CA GLY A 11 9.51 -12.39 -7.33
C GLY A 11 8.63 -11.82 -6.19
N ILE A 12 7.99 -10.66 -6.41
CA ILE A 12 7.04 -10.07 -5.45
C ILE A 12 5.69 -10.82 -5.49
N TYR A 13 5.38 -11.47 -6.62
CA TYR A 13 4.11 -12.15 -6.85
C TYR A 13 3.96 -13.44 -6.03
N GLN A 14 5.06 -14.17 -5.80
CA GLN A 14 5.03 -15.47 -5.12
C GLN A 14 4.67 -15.42 -3.62
N ASP A 15 4.83 -14.28 -2.95
CA ASP A 15 4.54 -14.14 -1.51
C ASP A 15 3.04 -13.91 -1.23
N SER A 16 2.25 -13.66 -2.28
CA SER A 16 0.79 -13.41 -2.18
C SER A 16 -0.09 -14.64 -2.40
N ASP A 17 0.49 -15.77 -2.84
CA ASP A 17 -0.26 -16.95 -3.28
C ASP A 17 -0.61 -17.94 -2.15
N ASN A 18 -0.21 -17.68 -0.90
CA ASN A 18 -0.33 -18.66 0.20
C ASN A 18 -1.44 -18.40 1.23
N CYS A 19 -2.39 -17.48 0.98
CA CYS A 19 -3.54 -17.28 1.87
C CYS A 19 -4.88 -17.55 1.17
N LEU A 20 -5.35 -18.79 1.38
CA LEU A 20 -6.75 -19.25 1.45
C LEU A 20 -7.75 -18.71 0.41
N ILE A 21 -8.08 -19.58 -0.54
CA ILE A 21 -9.40 -19.77 -1.19
C ILE A 21 -10.29 -18.52 -1.26
N GLY A 22 -9.97 -17.60 -2.16
CA GLY A 22 -10.79 -16.45 -2.47
C GLY A 22 -10.41 -15.90 -3.84
N VAL A 23 -11.37 -15.92 -4.77
CA VAL A 23 -11.38 -15.35 -6.12
C VAL A 23 -10.14 -14.51 -6.48
N LYS A 24 -9.34 -14.98 -7.47
CA LYS A 24 -8.19 -14.24 -8.02
C LYS A 24 -8.55 -12.76 -8.23
N PRO A 25 -7.78 -11.80 -7.68
CA PRO A 25 -7.94 -10.40 -8.04
C PRO A 25 -7.84 -10.28 -9.56
N ARG A 26 -8.79 -9.59 -10.19
CA ARG A 26 -8.82 -9.43 -11.65
C ARG A 26 -7.46 -8.85 -12.10
N GLN A 27 -6.79 -9.53 -13.05
CA GLN A 27 -5.49 -9.13 -13.64
C GLN A 27 -5.35 -7.65 -14.02
N ILE A 28 -6.48 -6.97 -14.23
CA ILE A 28 -6.62 -5.53 -14.52
C ILE A 28 -5.97 -4.63 -13.44
N THR A 29 -5.98 -5.02 -12.15
CA THR A 29 -5.47 -4.12 -11.09
C THR A 29 -3.95 -3.97 -11.09
N LEU A 30 -3.22 -5.05 -11.34
CA LEU A 30 -1.75 -5.03 -11.31
C LEU A 30 -1.18 -4.28 -12.51
N GLU A 31 -1.80 -4.43 -13.69
CA GLU A 31 -1.40 -3.67 -14.88
C GLU A 31 -1.57 -2.16 -14.68
N VAL A 32 -2.66 -1.73 -14.02
CA VAL A 32 -2.89 -0.31 -13.72
C VAL A 32 -1.82 0.24 -12.76
N ILE A 33 -1.53 -0.47 -11.66
CA ILE A 33 -0.47 -0.09 -10.72
C ILE A 33 0.87 -0.02 -11.43
N LEU A 34 1.18 -1.03 -12.24
CA LEU A 34 2.44 -1.11 -12.97
C LEU A 34 2.58 0.06 -13.95
N ASN A 35 1.52 0.39 -14.68
CA ASN A 35 1.51 1.53 -15.61
C ASN A 35 1.69 2.86 -14.87
N MET A 36 1.07 3.04 -13.69
CA MET A 36 1.26 4.23 -12.87
C MET A 36 2.70 4.34 -12.37
N LYS A 37 3.27 3.25 -11.83
CA LYS A 37 4.68 3.20 -11.40
C LYS A 37 5.60 3.53 -12.57
N GLN A 38 5.41 2.89 -13.73
CA GLN A 38 6.22 3.17 -14.93
C GLN A 38 6.15 4.64 -15.35
N ARG A 39 4.96 5.24 -15.38
CA ARG A 39 4.80 6.66 -15.74
C ARG A 39 5.56 7.58 -14.78
N VAL A 40 5.42 7.39 -13.48
CA VAL A 40 6.11 8.23 -12.49
C VAL A 40 7.63 8.10 -12.63
N PHE A 41 8.15 6.89 -12.86
CA PHE A 41 9.58 6.66 -13.06
C PHE A 41 10.13 7.19 -14.39
N GLN A 42 9.27 7.36 -15.41
CA GLN A 42 9.65 7.97 -16.69
C GLN A 42 9.62 9.50 -16.64
N LEU A 43 8.71 10.07 -15.86
CA LEU A 43 8.48 11.52 -15.79
C LEU A 43 9.38 12.23 -14.77
N ASN A 44 9.90 11.51 -13.77
CA ASN A 44 10.70 12.09 -12.70
C ASN A 44 12.12 11.55 -12.73
N ALA A 45 13.10 12.44 -12.58
CA ALA A 45 14.50 12.04 -12.44
C ALA A 45 14.73 11.21 -11.16
N VAL A 46 14.05 11.58 -10.07
CA VAL A 46 14.07 10.89 -8.79
C VAL A 46 12.65 10.43 -8.47
N ALA A 47 12.38 9.13 -8.62
CA ALA A 47 11.08 8.53 -8.36
C ALA A 47 11.16 7.62 -7.13
N PHE A 48 10.04 7.50 -6.42
CA PHE A 48 9.92 6.64 -5.27
C PHE A 48 8.53 6.04 -5.06
N CYS A 49 8.50 4.93 -4.33
CA CYS A 49 7.28 4.28 -3.88
C CYS A 49 7.36 3.93 -2.38
N SER A 50 6.20 3.80 -1.76
CA SER A 50 6.01 3.27 -0.41
C SER A 50 4.60 2.69 -0.27
N ASP A 51 4.40 1.74 0.63
CA ASP A 51 3.10 1.12 0.90
C ASP A 51 2.60 1.53 2.29
N ILE A 52 1.28 1.69 2.47
CA ILE A 52 0.69 1.91 3.80
C ILE A 52 0.58 0.58 4.56
N LYS A 53 1.08 0.54 5.80
CA LYS A 53 1.03 -0.66 6.64
C LYS A 53 -0.41 -1.06 7.00
N GLN A 54 -0.85 -2.21 6.48
CA GLN A 54 -2.13 -2.85 6.84
C GLN A 54 -3.33 -1.89 6.71
N VAL A 55 -3.42 -1.26 5.54
CA VAL A 55 -4.22 -0.06 5.32
C VAL A 55 -5.67 -0.13 5.82
N PHE A 56 -6.42 -1.18 5.49
CA PHE A 56 -7.85 -1.27 5.82
C PHE A 56 -8.07 -1.52 7.31
N LEU A 57 -7.08 -2.12 7.99
CA LEU A 57 -7.14 -2.36 9.43
C LEU A 57 -6.97 -1.07 10.25
N GLN A 58 -6.50 0.02 9.63
CA GLN A 58 -6.42 1.33 10.27
C GLN A 58 -7.78 2.04 10.34
N ILE A 59 -8.78 1.60 9.56
CA ILE A 59 -10.07 2.28 9.45
C ILE A 59 -11.15 1.55 10.25
N CYS A 60 -11.66 2.21 11.29
CA CYS A 60 -12.77 1.72 12.11
C CYS A 60 -14.09 1.73 11.32
N LEU A 61 -14.86 0.64 11.44
CA LEU A 61 -16.26 0.65 10.99
C LEU A 61 -17.16 1.25 12.06
N ALA A 62 -18.07 2.13 11.63
CA ALA A 62 -19.17 2.59 12.47
C ALA A 62 -20.02 1.39 12.93
N ASN A 63 -20.53 1.45 14.16
CA ASN A 63 -21.26 0.33 14.77
C ASN A 63 -22.46 -0.13 13.92
N GLU A 64 -23.11 0.79 13.23
CA GLU A 64 -24.25 0.55 12.34
C GLU A 64 -23.89 -0.32 11.13
N HIS A 65 -22.66 -0.23 10.62
CA HIS A 65 -22.21 -0.97 9.43
C HIS A 65 -21.55 -2.32 9.74
N LYS A 66 -21.16 -2.58 10.99
CA LYS A 66 -20.47 -3.83 11.38
C LYS A 66 -21.28 -5.10 11.09
N ASN A 67 -22.60 -4.99 11.03
CA ASN A 67 -23.46 -6.14 10.75
C ASN A 67 -23.41 -6.59 9.28
N ALA A 68 -22.97 -5.73 8.35
CA ALA A 68 -22.82 -6.06 6.94
C ALA A 68 -21.56 -6.89 6.64
N VAL A 69 -20.59 -6.91 7.56
CA VAL A 69 -19.30 -7.61 7.43
C VAL A 69 -19.19 -8.78 8.41
N ARG A 70 -20.27 -9.56 8.52
CA ARG A 70 -20.30 -10.78 9.33
C ARG A 70 -19.76 -11.96 8.53
N PHE A 71 -19.13 -12.89 9.23
CA PHE A 71 -18.72 -14.16 8.67
C PHE A 71 -18.95 -15.29 9.67
N LEU A 72 -19.10 -16.49 9.14
CA LEU A 72 -19.25 -17.71 9.93
C LEU A 72 -17.87 -18.36 10.10
N TRP A 73 -17.62 -18.89 11.28
CA TRP A 73 -16.41 -19.65 11.60
C TRP A 73 -16.78 -20.91 12.40
N SER A 74 -15.93 -21.92 12.34
CA SER A 74 -16.07 -23.14 13.12
C SER A 74 -14.68 -23.69 13.44
N ASP A 75 -14.48 -24.09 14.69
CA ASP A 75 -13.25 -24.78 15.12
C ASP A 75 -13.35 -26.31 14.90
N ASP A 76 -14.55 -26.83 14.58
CA ASP A 76 -14.73 -28.23 14.20
C ASP A 76 -14.10 -28.52 12.83
N GLU A 77 -13.45 -29.68 12.69
CA GLU A 77 -12.97 -30.16 11.39
C GLU A 77 -14.13 -30.40 10.40
N PRO A 78 -13.94 -30.09 9.10
CA PRO A 78 -14.95 -30.35 8.08
C PRO A 78 -15.32 -31.83 8.01
N SER A 79 -16.59 -32.15 8.22
CA SER A 79 -17.11 -33.53 8.13
C SER A 79 -18.45 -33.55 7.43
N VAL A 80 -18.64 -34.53 6.54
CA VAL A 80 -19.93 -34.76 5.84
C VAL A 80 -20.99 -35.34 6.81
N HIS A 81 -20.56 -35.96 7.91
CA HIS A 81 -21.43 -36.71 8.82
C HIS A 81 -21.80 -35.93 10.08
N LYS A 82 -21.19 -34.76 10.32
CA LYS A 82 -21.44 -33.93 11.51
C LYS A 82 -21.61 -32.48 11.09
N LYS A 83 -22.70 -31.85 11.54
CA LYS A 83 -22.87 -30.40 11.38
C LYS A 83 -21.88 -29.67 12.31
N PRO A 84 -21.06 -28.74 11.79
CA PRO A 84 -20.13 -27.98 12.62
C PRO A 84 -20.87 -27.00 13.53
N LYS A 85 -20.29 -26.71 14.70
CA LYS A 85 -20.75 -25.65 15.59
C LYS A 85 -20.31 -24.30 15.04
N LEU A 86 -21.21 -23.66 14.31
CA LEU A 86 -20.95 -22.35 13.71
C LEU A 86 -20.98 -21.23 14.76
N GLN A 87 -19.99 -20.35 14.67
CA GLN A 87 -19.88 -19.10 15.40
C GLN A 87 -19.99 -17.94 14.42
N VAL A 88 -20.68 -16.87 14.82
CA VAL A 88 -20.82 -15.65 13.99
C VAL A 88 -19.85 -14.60 14.51
N TYR A 89 -18.92 -14.19 13.64
CA TYR A 89 -18.02 -13.08 13.89
C TYR A 89 -18.38 -11.88 13.01
N ARG A 90 -17.86 -10.70 13.38
CA ARG A 90 -17.99 -9.48 12.60
C ARG A 90 -16.68 -8.70 12.62
N PHE A 91 -16.32 -8.10 11.50
CA PHE A 91 -15.17 -7.21 11.46
C PHE A 91 -15.48 -5.89 12.19
N ASN A 92 -14.48 -5.37 12.90
CA ASN A 92 -14.53 -4.03 13.53
C ASN A 92 -13.84 -2.95 12.68
N ARG A 93 -13.15 -3.37 11.62
CA ARG A 93 -12.37 -2.55 10.71
C ARG A 93 -12.82 -2.82 9.28
N VAL A 94 -12.51 -1.90 8.38
CA VAL A 94 -12.70 -2.14 6.95
C VAL A 94 -11.91 -3.39 6.56
N ASN A 95 -12.51 -4.28 5.79
CA ASN A 95 -11.90 -5.53 5.34
C ASN A 95 -11.68 -5.52 3.83
N PHE A 96 -10.79 -6.39 3.39
CA PHE A 96 -10.56 -6.65 1.97
C PHE A 96 -11.79 -7.31 1.33
N GLY A 97 -12.00 -7.07 0.04
CA GLY A 97 -13.06 -7.72 -0.74
C GLY A 97 -14.43 -7.03 -0.69
N VAL A 98 -14.62 -6.03 0.17
CA VAL A 98 -15.83 -5.19 0.13
C VAL A 98 -15.65 -4.08 -0.92
N SER A 99 -16.65 -3.90 -1.78
CA SER A 99 -16.59 -2.95 -2.90
C SER A 99 -16.40 -1.50 -2.46
N SER A 100 -16.86 -1.13 -1.27
CA SER A 100 -16.70 0.21 -0.70
C SER A 100 -15.35 0.46 -0.03
N SER A 101 -14.54 -0.58 0.23
CA SER A 101 -13.28 -0.44 0.98
C SER A 101 -12.29 0.53 0.32
N PRO A 102 -12.03 0.48 -1.01
CA PRO A 102 -11.12 1.41 -1.65
C PRO A 102 -11.58 2.87 -1.56
N PHE A 103 -12.90 3.11 -1.66
CA PHE A 103 -13.46 4.45 -1.51
C PHE A 103 -13.28 4.97 -0.09
N LEU A 104 -13.62 4.17 0.93
CA LEU A 104 -13.44 4.54 2.34
C LEU A 104 -11.98 4.85 2.66
N LEU A 105 -11.06 4.09 2.09
CA LEU A 105 -9.63 4.35 2.21
C LEU A 105 -9.23 5.69 1.58
N ALA A 106 -9.54 5.89 0.30
CA ALA A 106 -9.19 7.12 -0.41
C ALA A 106 -9.78 8.36 0.29
N ALA A 107 -11.03 8.30 0.73
CA ALA A 107 -11.68 9.38 1.47
C ALA A 107 -10.98 9.66 2.83
N THR A 108 -10.56 8.61 3.53
CA THR A 108 -9.84 8.75 4.81
C THR A 108 -8.47 9.39 4.59
N ILE A 109 -7.67 8.88 3.64
CA ILE A 109 -6.35 9.46 3.30
C ILE A 109 -6.53 10.94 2.95
N ARG A 110 -7.46 11.25 2.04
CA ARG A 110 -7.75 12.62 1.60
C ARG A 110 -8.09 13.54 2.77
N HIS A 111 -8.96 13.08 3.67
CA HIS A 111 -9.32 13.84 4.87
C HIS A 111 -8.13 14.15 5.77
N HIS A 112 -7.17 13.24 5.89
CA HIS A 112 -5.97 13.45 6.70
C HIS A 112 -4.97 14.39 6.04
N ILE A 113 -4.69 14.22 4.73
CA ILE A 113 -3.75 15.10 4.02
C ILE A 113 -4.27 16.55 3.92
N GLU A 114 -5.59 16.74 3.75
CA GLU A 114 -6.17 18.09 3.60
C GLU A 114 -5.98 18.97 4.84
N LYS A 115 -5.80 18.38 6.03
CA LYS A 115 -5.49 19.12 7.27
C LYS A 115 -4.18 19.90 7.19
N TYR A 116 -3.24 19.46 6.36
CA TYR A 116 -1.92 20.06 6.20
C TYR A 116 -1.86 21.02 5.00
N LYS A 117 -2.98 21.33 4.35
CA LYS A 117 -3.00 22.15 3.13
C LYS A 117 -2.47 23.57 3.35
N GLN A 118 -2.63 24.13 4.55
CA GLN A 118 -2.10 25.46 4.88
C GLN A 118 -0.57 25.44 5.07
N GLU A 119 -0.02 24.34 5.59
CA GLU A 119 1.40 24.20 5.93
C GLU A 119 2.23 23.71 4.73
N PHE A 120 1.71 22.71 4.00
CA PHE A 120 2.39 22.07 2.88
C PHE A 120 1.50 21.97 1.62
N PRO A 121 1.03 23.09 1.05
CA PRO A 121 0.05 23.08 -0.04
C PRO A 121 0.50 22.22 -1.24
N GLY A 122 1.77 22.35 -1.66
CA GLY A 122 2.31 21.57 -2.77
C GLY A 122 2.42 20.07 -2.48
N THR A 123 2.81 19.69 -1.25
CA THR A 123 2.87 18.27 -0.87
C THR A 123 1.47 17.67 -0.76
N VAL A 124 0.48 18.40 -0.24
CA VAL A 124 -0.90 17.90 -0.17
C VAL A 124 -1.48 17.67 -1.56
N GLU A 125 -1.28 18.60 -2.49
CA GLU A 125 -1.75 18.42 -3.87
C GLU A 125 -1.07 17.22 -4.56
N LEU A 126 0.22 17.04 -4.32
CA LEU A 126 0.97 15.91 -4.86
C LEU A 126 0.46 14.59 -4.27
N LEU A 127 0.33 14.49 -2.95
CA LEU A 127 -0.13 13.28 -2.27
C LEU A 127 -1.54 12.88 -2.69
N ASP A 128 -2.45 13.85 -2.85
CA ASP A 128 -3.82 13.61 -3.32
C ASP A 128 -3.87 12.92 -4.70
N LYS A 129 -2.82 13.11 -5.52
CA LYS A 129 -2.67 12.52 -6.86
C LYS A 129 -1.74 11.31 -6.90
N SER A 130 -0.97 11.07 -5.84
CA SER A 130 0.10 10.05 -5.79
C SER A 130 -0.32 8.73 -5.14
N PHE A 131 -1.46 8.67 -4.45
CA PHE A 131 -1.96 7.42 -3.87
C PHE A 131 -2.77 6.60 -4.87
N TYR A 132 -2.42 5.32 -4.98
CA TYR A 132 -3.25 4.30 -5.59
C TYR A 132 -3.58 3.24 -4.52
N VAL A 133 -4.82 3.24 -4.02
CA VAL A 133 -5.24 2.40 -2.90
C VAL A 133 -4.28 2.57 -1.71
N ASP A 134 -3.38 1.63 -1.44
CA ASP A 134 -2.37 1.65 -0.39
C ASP A 134 -0.96 2.03 -0.85
N ASP A 135 -0.71 2.11 -2.15
CA ASP A 135 0.59 2.46 -2.71
C ASP A 135 0.70 3.99 -2.85
N LEU A 136 1.72 4.58 -2.24
CA LEU A 136 2.22 5.91 -2.56
C LEU A 136 3.24 5.80 -3.70
N ILE A 137 2.99 6.47 -4.82
CA ILE A 137 3.88 6.52 -5.97
C ILE A 137 4.11 7.98 -6.35
N SER A 138 5.32 8.47 -6.19
CA SER A 138 5.63 9.88 -6.41
C SER A 138 7.09 10.10 -6.83
N GLY A 139 7.50 11.35 -7.01
CA GLY A 139 8.83 11.70 -7.46
C GLY A 139 9.03 13.20 -7.58
N GLY A 140 10.24 13.58 -8.01
CA GLY A 140 10.63 14.94 -8.31
C GLY A 140 11.78 14.97 -9.32
N ASN A 141 12.09 16.16 -9.81
CA ASN A 141 13.21 16.36 -10.74
C ASN A 141 14.56 16.43 -10.03
N GLU A 142 14.53 16.72 -8.73
CA GLU A 142 15.73 16.90 -7.91
C GLU A 142 15.69 16.01 -6.66
N PHE A 143 16.88 15.67 -6.17
CA PHE A 143 17.06 14.90 -4.94
C PHE A 143 16.35 15.56 -3.75
N GLU A 144 16.53 16.88 -3.57
CA GLU A 144 16.00 17.59 -2.40
C GLU A 144 14.47 17.65 -2.42
N GLU A 145 13.87 17.82 -3.60
CA GLU A 145 12.41 17.80 -3.77
C GLU A 145 11.82 16.45 -3.36
N ALA A 146 12.39 15.34 -3.83
CA ALA A 146 11.96 14.00 -3.48
C ALA A 146 12.17 13.67 -1.99
N LEU A 147 13.29 14.14 -1.41
CA LEU A 147 13.59 13.98 0.02
C LEU A 147 12.59 14.75 0.89
N GLN A 148 12.32 16.01 0.58
CA GLN A 148 11.37 16.81 1.35
C GLN A 148 9.94 16.27 1.21
N THR A 149 9.56 15.85 0.01
CA THR A 149 8.25 15.23 -0.22
C THR A 149 8.09 13.94 0.58
N SER A 150 9.07 13.04 0.54
CA SER A 150 9.01 11.78 1.29
C SER A 150 8.97 11.98 2.80
N ARG A 151 9.74 12.93 3.35
CA ARG A 151 9.68 13.31 4.77
C ARG A 151 8.30 13.84 5.18
N ARG A 152 7.75 14.77 4.41
CA ARG A 152 6.42 15.34 4.68
C ARG A 152 5.32 14.29 4.54
N ALA A 153 5.41 13.42 3.53
CA ALA A 153 4.49 12.30 3.36
C ALA A 153 4.51 11.37 4.58
N LYS A 154 5.72 10.96 5.02
CA LYS A 154 5.90 10.16 6.23
C LYS A 154 5.26 10.84 7.44
N TYR A 155 5.58 12.11 7.69
CA TYR A 155 5.04 12.88 8.81
C TYR A 155 3.51 12.96 8.81
N ILE A 156 2.90 13.32 7.69
CA ILE A 156 1.44 13.47 7.56
C ILE A 156 0.74 12.12 7.79
N MET A 157 1.28 11.05 7.22
CA MET A 157 0.68 9.72 7.30
C MET A 157 0.88 9.06 8.67
N GLU A 158 2.02 9.26 9.32
CA GLU A 158 2.26 8.86 10.71
C GLU A 158 1.27 9.57 11.66
N ALA A 159 1.03 10.87 11.47
CA ALA A 159 0.03 11.61 12.26
C ALA A 159 -1.41 11.09 12.03
N ALA A 160 -1.67 10.43 10.90
CA ALA A 160 -2.93 9.75 10.61
C ALA A 160 -2.99 8.32 11.18
N GLY A 161 -1.91 7.80 11.78
CA GLY A 161 -1.79 6.40 12.19
C GLY A 161 -1.67 5.42 11.02
N MET A 162 -1.24 5.92 9.85
CA MET A 162 -1.12 5.18 8.59
C MET A 162 0.34 5.11 8.15
N ASP A 163 1.17 4.42 8.93
CA ASP A 163 2.62 4.36 8.70
C ASP A 163 2.97 3.89 7.27
N LEU A 164 3.81 4.67 6.60
CA LEU A 164 4.38 4.37 5.30
C LEU A 164 5.64 3.51 5.45
N ARG A 165 5.67 2.38 4.73
CA ARG A 165 6.73 1.36 4.80
C ARG A 165 7.23 0.95 3.43
N LYS A 166 8.23 0.07 3.39
CA LYS A 166 8.77 -0.52 2.15
C LYS A 166 9.23 0.55 1.16
N TRP A 167 9.85 1.62 1.66
CA TRP A 167 10.31 2.72 0.84
C TRP A 167 11.36 2.25 -0.18
N ILE A 168 11.15 2.62 -1.45
CA ILE A 168 12.03 2.28 -2.57
C ILE A 168 12.16 3.45 -3.52
N THR A 169 13.34 3.62 -4.13
CA THR A 169 13.63 4.72 -5.07
C THR A 169 14.62 4.27 -6.14
N ASN A 170 14.64 4.96 -7.29
CA ASN A 170 15.67 4.84 -8.32
C ASN A 170 16.97 5.62 -7.99
N ASN A 171 16.98 6.45 -6.96
CA ASN A 171 18.12 7.30 -6.60
C ASN A 171 18.89 6.74 -5.38
N ALA A 172 20.15 6.38 -5.58
CA ALA A 172 20.98 5.77 -4.54
C ALA A 172 21.25 6.71 -3.34
N ASN A 173 21.43 8.01 -3.59
CA ASN A 173 21.67 8.99 -2.53
C ASN A 173 20.42 9.13 -1.65
N LEU A 174 19.23 9.12 -2.25
CA LEU A 174 17.96 9.19 -1.52
C LEU A 174 17.74 7.95 -0.66
N MET A 175 18.04 6.77 -1.20
CA MET A 175 18.02 5.51 -0.45
C MET A 175 18.97 5.54 0.75
N GLU A 176 20.20 6.05 0.58
CA GLU A 176 21.16 6.17 1.68
C GLU A 176 20.69 7.16 2.75
N GLN A 177 20.12 8.29 2.33
CA GLN A 177 19.59 9.30 3.23
C GLN A 177 18.42 8.77 4.07
N TRP A 178 17.50 8.02 3.46
CA TRP A 178 16.41 7.37 4.17
C TRP A 178 16.87 6.35 5.20
N LYS A 179 17.94 5.60 4.92
CA LYS A 179 18.55 4.70 5.90
C LYS A 179 19.11 5.47 7.09
N LYS A 180 19.76 6.61 6.87
CA LYS A 180 20.26 7.49 7.94
C LYS A 180 19.11 8.06 8.78
N GLU A 181 17.97 8.31 8.17
CA GLU A 181 16.75 8.83 8.83
C GLU A 181 15.79 7.73 9.32
N ASN A 182 16.24 6.47 9.32
CA ASN A 182 15.49 5.34 9.86
C ASN A 182 14.10 5.18 9.21
N PHE A 183 14.01 5.38 7.89
CA PHE A 183 12.84 4.97 7.12
C PHE A 183 12.81 3.43 7.00
N ASP A 184 11.61 2.85 6.99
CA ASP A 184 11.40 1.43 6.70
C ASP A 184 11.60 1.17 5.20
N VAL A 185 12.87 1.11 4.77
CA VAL A 185 13.26 0.86 3.38
C VAL A 185 13.15 -0.61 3.02
N TYR A 186 12.87 -0.90 1.75
CA TYR A 186 12.83 -2.27 1.26
C TYR A 186 14.22 -2.95 1.42
N PRO A 187 14.31 -4.17 1.98
CA PRO A 187 15.58 -4.81 2.30
C PRO A 187 16.46 -5.06 1.06
N GLU A 188 17.76 -4.74 1.17
CA GLU A 188 18.72 -4.88 0.05
C GLU A 188 18.87 -6.33 -0.46
N HIS A 189 18.61 -7.32 0.38
CA HIS A 189 18.84 -8.74 0.07
C HIS A 189 17.94 -9.23 -1.08
N GLU A 190 16.75 -8.63 -1.23
CA GLU A 190 15.82 -8.91 -2.34
C GLU A 190 16.13 -8.07 -3.59
N THR A 191 16.87 -6.96 -3.46
CA THR A 191 17.32 -6.18 -4.62
C THR A 191 18.51 -6.80 -5.38
N LYS A 192 19.19 -7.81 -4.81
CA LYS A 192 20.42 -8.42 -5.35
C LYS A 192 20.22 -9.47 -6.46
N PHE A 193 19.00 -9.82 -6.84
CA PHE A 193 18.75 -10.71 -8.01
C PHE A 193 18.95 -10.01 -9.38
N ARG A 194 19.72 -8.93 -9.43
CA ARG A 194 19.91 -8.06 -10.60
C ARG A 194 21.39 -7.73 -10.81
N ARG A 195 22.12 -8.63 -11.49
CA ARG A 195 23.28 -8.35 -12.36
C ARG A 195 23.81 -9.67 -12.91
N LYS A 196 23.21 -10.14 -14.00
CA LYS A 196 23.87 -10.88 -15.09
C LYS A 196 23.15 -10.54 -16.39
#